data_AF-A0A5M3MN65-F1
#
_entry.id   AF-A0A5M3MN65-F1
#
_cell.length_a   1.000
_cell.length_b   1.000
_cell.length_c   1.000
_cell.angle_alpha   90.00
_cell.angle_beta   90.00
_cell.angle_gamma   90.00
#
_symmetry.space_group_name_H-M   'P 1'
#
loop_
_entity.id
_entity.type
_entity.pdbx_description
1 polymer ?
#
loop_
_entity_poly.entity_id
_entity_poly.type
_entity_poly.pdbx_seq_one_letter_code
_entity_poly.pdbx_strand_id
1 'polypeptide(L)'
;MFCAALVLAASLAVVSVHAAETDPQTGDVFFFAPGLGACGYTNTSDQAVASVSQNFFNNYPNATANPNDNPICAHNLTVTVGNTSVSAQIVDYFLSGFSDTSIGLSQSAFQTVANTSNGVVSNVTWVVDPLPTNSSSS
;
A
#
# COMPACT_ATOMS: atom_id res chain seq x y z
N MET A 1 -45.90 46.79 8.76
CA MET A 1 -44.47 46.85 8.38
C MET A 1 -43.75 45.78 9.18
N PHE A 2 -43.49 44.61 8.60
CA PHE A 2 -42.64 43.59 9.20
C PHE A 2 -41.47 43.35 8.26
N CYS A 3 -40.26 43.58 8.77
CA CYS A 3 -39.01 43.43 8.04
C CYS A 3 -38.59 41.96 8.16
N ALA A 4 -38.66 41.19 7.07
CA ALA A 4 -38.16 39.83 7.04
C ALA A 4 -36.63 39.87 6.87
N ALA A 5 -35.90 39.50 7.92
CA ALA A 5 -34.45 39.35 7.87
C ALA A 5 -34.11 38.08 7.06
N LEU A 6 -33.49 38.27 5.92
CA LEU A 6 -32.96 37.20 5.08
C LEU A 6 -31.68 36.66 5.74
N VAL A 7 -31.77 35.50 6.38
CA VAL A 7 -30.60 34.80 6.93
C VAL A 7 -29.89 34.09 5.79
N LEU A 8 -28.75 34.62 5.32
CA LEU A 8 -27.85 33.89 4.44
C LEU A 8 -27.11 32.83 5.28
N ALA A 9 -27.50 31.57 5.14
CA ALA A 9 -26.70 30.46 5.63
C ALA A 9 -25.53 30.22 4.65
N ALA A 10 -24.32 30.54 5.07
CA ALA A 10 -23.11 30.15 4.33
C ALA A 10 -22.85 28.66 4.58
N SER A 11 -23.12 27.83 3.56
CA SER A 11 -22.78 26.41 3.58
C SER A 11 -21.26 26.23 3.45
N LEU A 12 -20.59 25.74 4.51
CA LEU A 12 -19.23 25.24 4.38
C LEU A 12 -19.28 23.91 3.61
N ALA A 13 -18.87 23.92 2.35
CA ALA A 13 -18.59 22.69 1.63
C ALA A 13 -17.29 22.11 2.19
N VAL A 14 -17.39 21.00 2.93
CA VAL A 14 -16.23 20.18 3.28
C VAL A 14 -15.76 19.44 2.02
N VAL A 15 -14.69 19.92 1.41
CA VAL A 15 -14.00 19.19 0.33
C VAL A 15 -13.15 18.10 0.99
N SER A 16 -13.64 16.87 0.97
CA SER A 16 -12.86 15.71 1.40
C SER A 16 -11.74 15.47 0.38
N VAL A 17 -10.52 15.89 0.72
CA VAL A 17 -9.30 15.53 -0.01
C VAL A 17 -9.06 14.03 0.23
N HIS A 18 -9.54 13.19 -0.68
CA HIS A 18 -9.11 11.81 -0.75
C HIS A 18 -7.69 11.83 -1.34
N ALA A 19 -6.69 11.49 -0.53
CA ALA A 19 -5.42 11.07 -1.08
C ALA A 19 -5.74 9.88 -2.00
N ALA A 20 -5.32 9.95 -3.27
CA ALA A 20 -5.70 8.95 -4.26
C ALA A 20 -4.99 7.62 -3.96
N GLU A 21 -5.63 6.79 -3.14
CA GLU A 21 -5.22 5.40 -2.91
C GLU A 21 -5.51 4.60 -4.19
N THR A 22 -4.70 3.60 -4.49
CA THR A 22 -5.10 2.61 -5.51
C THR A 22 -6.36 1.88 -5.02
N ASP A 23 -7.25 1.47 -5.95
CA ASP A 23 -8.39 0.63 -5.59
C ASP A 23 -7.93 -0.61 -4.79
N PRO A 24 -8.64 -0.97 -3.70
CA PRO A 24 -8.31 -2.15 -2.90
C PRO A 24 -8.22 -3.41 -3.76
N GLN A 25 -7.13 -4.14 -3.56
CA GLN A 25 -6.87 -5.42 -4.21
C GLN A 25 -7.17 -6.56 -3.24
N THR A 26 -7.40 -7.75 -3.79
CA THR A 26 -7.56 -8.98 -3.00
C THR A 26 -6.65 -10.07 -3.55
N GLY A 27 -5.88 -10.70 -2.67
CA GLY A 27 -4.98 -11.79 -3.03
C GLY A 27 -4.48 -12.56 -1.82
N ASP A 28 -3.51 -13.45 -2.06
CA ASP A 28 -2.85 -14.19 -0.99
C ASP A 28 -1.70 -13.36 -0.40
N VAL A 29 -1.45 -13.52 0.89
CA VAL A 29 -0.27 -12.98 1.56
C VAL A 29 0.61 -14.14 2.01
N PHE A 30 1.88 -14.10 1.62
CA PHE A 30 2.92 -15.01 2.12
C PHE A 30 4.01 -14.20 2.83
N PHE A 31 5.02 -14.88 3.38
CA PHE A 31 6.20 -14.21 3.91
C PHE A 31 7.50 -14.63 3.23
N PHE A 32 8.46 -13.72 3.22
CA PHE A 32 9.79 -13.93 2.65
C PHE A 32 10.89 -13.39 3.56
N ALA A 33 12.13 -13.79 3.29
CA ALA A 33 13.32 -13.21 3.91
C ALA A 33 13.90 -12.15 2.94
N PRO A 34 13.83 -10.85 3.28
CA PRO A 34 14.33 -9.78 2.42
C PRO A 34 15.87 -9.80 2.29
N GLY A 35 16.34 -9.22 1.19
CA GLY A 35 17.74 -8.95 0.90
C GLY A 35 17.87 -7.67 0.08
N LEU A 36 18.67 -7.68 -0.99
CA LEU A 36 18.66 -6.60 -1.99
C LEU A 36 17.44 -6.80 -2.92
N GLY A 37 16.47 -5.89 -2.84
CA GLY A 37 15.25 -5.94 -3.66
C GLY A 37 15.36 -5.14 -4.97
N ALA A 38 14.37 -5.29 -5.84
CA ALA A 38 14.26 -4.58 -7.12
C ALA A 38 14.24 -3.05 -6.99
N CYS A 39 13.82 -2.52 -5.84
CA CYS A 39 13.88 -1.07 -5.56
C CYS A 39 15.30 -0.57 -5.24
N GLY A 40 16.32 -1.44 -5.23
CA GLY A 40 17.71 -1.08 -4.94
C GLY A 40 18.02 -0.94 -3.45
N TYR A 41 17.07 -1.23 -2.57
CA TYR A 41 17.25 -1.21 -1.12
C TYR A 41 17.70 -2.58 -0.62
N THR A 42 18.58 -2.59 0.39
CA THR A 42 18.90 -3.81 1.15
C THR A 42 18.11 -3.80 2.44
N ASN A 43 17.24 -4.80 2.61
CA ASN A 43 16.37 -4.92 3.76
C ASN A 43 16.59 -6.24 4.50
N THR A 44 16.03 -6.33 5.70
CA THR A 44 16.11 -7.51 6.58
C THR A 44 14.72 -7.94 7.04
N SER A 45 14.60 -9.17 7.53
CA SER A 45 13.32 -9.75 7.98
C SER A 45 12.69 -9.03 9.18
N ASP A 46 13.46 -8.21 9.89
CA ASP A 46 12.98 -7.45 11.06
C ASP A 46 12.31 -6.13 10.65
N GLN A 47 12.53 -5.64 9.43
CA GLN A 47 11.91 -4.43 8.91
C GLN A 47 10.55 -4.73 8.27
N ALA A 48 9.58 -3.85 8.45
CA ALA A 48 8.27 -3.98 7.80
C ALA A 48 8.35 -3.60 6.31
N VAL A 49 8.69 -4.59 5.48
CA VAL A 49 8.77 -4.45 4.02
C VAL A 49 7.89 -5.48 3.31
N ALA A 50 7.55 -5.19 2.06
CA ALA A 50 6.66 -5.96 1.22
C ALA A 50 7.18 -6.11 -0.21
N SER A 51 6.66 -7.13 -0.90
CA SER A 51 6.85 -7.35 -2.33
C SER A 51 5.51 -7.51 -3.02
N VAL A 52 5.37 -6.98 -4.24
CA VAL A 52 4.20 -7.19 -5.12
C VAL A 52 4.53 -8.21 -6.21
N SER A 53 3.57 -8.60 -7.05
CA SER A 53 3.86 -9.42 -8.22
C SER A 53 4.72 -8.65 -9.23
N GLN A 54 5.54 -9.35 -10.02
CA GLN A 54 6.29 -8.73 -11.12
C GLN A 54 5.37 -7.97 -12.08
N ASN A 55 4.18 -8.53 -12.38
CA ASN A 55 3.22 -7.88 -13.26
C ASN A 55 2.73 -6.55 -12.69
N PHE A 56 2.37 -6.52 -11.40
CA PHE A 56 1.94 -5.29 -10.71
C PHE A 56 3.08 -4.26 -10.65
N PHE A 57 4.31 -4.70 -10.32
CA PHE A 57 5.49 -3.84 -10.27
C PHE A 57 5.78 -3.18 -11.61
N ASN A 58 5.85 -3.98 -12.69
CA ASN A 58 6.23 -3.50 -14.01
C ASN A 58 5.17 -2.61 -14.68
N ASN A 59 3.90 -2.77 -14.29
CA ASN A 59 2.79 -1.99 -14.84
C ASN A 59 2.29 -0.88 -13.89
N TYR A 60 3.00 -0.63 -12.79
CA TYR A 60 2.65 0.47 -11.89
C TYR A 60 2.73 1.82 -12.65
N PRO A 61 1.85 2.80 -12.36
CA PRO A 61 1.87 4.08 -13.06
C PRO A 61 3.25 4.74 -13.06
N ASN A 62 3.74 5.05 -14.27
CA ASN A 62 5.05 5.64 -14.52
C ASN A 62 6.25 4.75 -14.14
N ALA A 63 6.08 3.42 -14.11
CA ALA A 63 7.18 2.47 -14.00
C ALA A 63 8.25 2.75 -15.07
N THR A 64 9.52 2.65 -14.68
CA THR A 64 10.66 2.95 -15.54
C THR A 64 11.42 1.68 -15.94
N ALA A 65 12.34 1.79 -16.90
CA ALA A 65 13.18 0.67 -17.29
C ALA A 65 14.21 0.28 -16.20
N ASN A 66 14.57 1.22 -15.32
CA ASN A 66 15.41 0.93 -14.16
C ASN A 66 14.51 0.55 -12.97
N PRO A 67 14.50 -0.70 -12.50
CA PRO A 67 13.61 -1.11 -11.43
C PRO A 67 13.83 -0.33 -10.12
N ASN A 68 15.05 0.15 -9.89
CA ASN A 68 15.38 0.99 -8.72
C ASN A 68 14.64 2.34 -8.73
N ASP A 69 14.27 2.82 -9.92
CA ASP A 69 13.58 4.11 -10.11
C ASP A 69 12.07 3.90 -10.33
N ASN A 70 11.51 2.73 -10.02
CA ASN A 70 10.08 2.50 -10.13
C ASN A 70 9.33 3.32 -9.06
N PRO A 71 8.36 4.18 -9.42
CA PRO A 71 7.65 5.01 -8.46
C PRO A 71 7.02 4.23 -7.29
N ILE A 72 6.61 2.98 -7.52
CA ILE A 72 6.02 2.12 -6.47
C ILE A 72 6.95 1.96 -5.25
N CYS A 73 8.26 2.06 -5.44
CA CYS A 73 9.28 1.90 -4.40
C CYS A 73 9.25 3.01 -3.31
N ALA A 74 8.55 4.10 -3.55
CA ALA A 74 8.32 5.16 -2.58
C ALA A 74 7.07 4.93 -1.71
N HIS A 75 6.24 3.94 -2.07
CA HIS A 75 4.97 3.67 -1.42
C HIS A 75 5.04 2.51 -0.43
N ASN A 76 4.04 2.47 0.46
CA ASN A 76 3.77 1.34 1.33
C ASN A 76 2.55 0.57 0.82
N LEU A 77 2.46 -0.70 1.22
CA LEU A 77 1.22 -1.46 1.23
C LEU A 77 0.61 -1.42 2.62
N THR A 78 -0.67 -1.06 2.70
CA THR A 78 -1.50 -1.39 3.88
C THR A 78 -2.22 -2.70 3.62
N VAL A 79 -1.91 -3.71 4.42
CA VAL A 79 -2.42 -5.08 4.31
C VAL A 79 -3.33 -5.37 5.48
N THR A 80 -4.55 -5.84 5.23
CA THR A 80 -5.57 -6.08 6.27
C THR A 80 -6.05 -7.52 6.27
N VAL A 81 -5.76 -8.24 7.36
CA VAL A 81 -6.22 -9.61 7.61
C VAL A 81 -7.23 -9.58 8.76
N GLY A 82 -8.50 -9.83 8.46
CA GLY A 82 -9.57 -9.68 9.43
C GLY A 82 -9.67 -8.24 9.93
N ASN A 83 -9.43 -8.03 11.24
CA ASN A 83 -9.47 -6.70 11.87
C ASN A 83 -8.07 -6.12 12.14
N THR A 84 -7.01 -6.77 11.63
CA THR A 84 -5.62 -6.37 11.90
C THR A 84 -4.96 -5.90 10.62
N SER A 85 -4.25 -4.78 10.69
CA SER A 85 -3.56 -4.20 9.55
C SER A 85 -2.08 -3.98 9.85
N VAL A 86 -1.26 -4.05 8.79
CA VAL A 86 0.16 -3.67 8.82
C VAL A 86 0.47 -2.81 7.59
N SER A 87 1.26 -1.76 7.78
CA SER A 87 1.84 -0.97 6.68
C SER A 87 3.29 -1.38 6.48
N ALA A 88 3.68 -1.67 5.23
CA ALA A 88 5.00 -2.17 4.90
C ALA A 88 5.51 -1.55 3.59
N GLN A 89 6.76 -1.10 3.55
CA GLN A 89 7.35 -0.46 2.37
C GLN A 89 7.48 -1.45 1.21
N ILE A 90 7.11 -1.05 0.01
CA ILE A 90 7.31 -1.86 -1.20
C ILE A 90 8.79 -1.78 -1.60
N VAL A 91 9.50 -2.91 -1.54
CA VAL A 91 10.95 -2.97 -1.79
C VAL A 91 11.35 -3.93 -2.90
N ASP A 92 10.45 -4.81 -3.32
CA ASP A 92 10.76 -5.86 -4.29
C ASP A 92 9.53 -6.36 -5.05
N TYR A 93 9.74 -7.26 -6.02
CA TYR A 93 8.70 -8.05 -6.64
C TYR A 93 9.02 -9.55 -6.64
N PHE A 94 7.99 -10.40 -6.73
CA PHE A 94 8.16 -11.84 -6.91
C PHE A 94 7.80 -12.30 -8.33
N LEU A 95 8.43 -13.38 -8.79
CA LEU A 95 8.33 -13.87 -10.19
C LEU A 95 7.22 -14.88 -10.43
N SER A 96 7.02 -15.84 -9.54
CA SER A 96 6.07 -16.94 -9.73
C SER A 96 5.71 -17.61 -8.40
N GLY A 97 4.71 -18.50 -8.43
CA GLY A 97 4.25 -19.27 -7.27
C GLY A 97 2.98 -18.73 -6.62
N PHE A 98 2.55 -17.52 -6.99
CA PHE A 98 1.34 -16.87 -6.48
C PHE A 98 0.61 -16.11 -7.59
N SER A 99 -0.62 -15.64 -7.31
CA SER A 99 -1.38 -14.82 -8.25
C SER A 99 -0.79 -13.41 -8.42
N ASP A 100 -1.15 -12.71 -9.49
CA ASP A 100 -0.70 -11.33 -9.74
C ASP A 100 -1.16 -10.32 -8.67
N THR A 101 -2.22 -10.64 -7.93
CA THR A 101 -2.74 -9.82 -6.82
C THR A 101 -2.22 -10.28 -5.45
N SER A 102 -1.41 -11.33 -5.41
CA SER A 102 -0.76 -11.75 -4.17
C SER A 102 0.37 -10.81 -3.79
N ILE A 103 0.71 -10.77 -2.52
CA ILE A 103 1.80 -9.95 -1.98
C ILE A 103 2.64 -10.76 -0.99
N GLY A 104 3.90 -10.38 -0.87
CA GLY A 104 4.82 -10.93 0.12
C GLY A 104 5.08 -9.92 1.22
N LEU A 105 5.16 -10.38 2.46
CA LEU A 105 5.61 -9.58 3.60
C LEU A 105 6.92 -10.11 4.15
N SER A 106 7.77 -9.23 4.65
CA SER A 106 8.82 -9.61 5.60
C SER A 106 8.24 -10.38 6.80
N GLN A 107 9.07 -11.20 7.44
CA GLN A 107 8.62 -12.01 8.58
C GLN A 107 8.01 -11.16 9.71
N SER A 108 8.62 -10.02 10.07
CA SER A 108 8.09 -9.14 11.12
C SER A 108 6.75 -8.50 10.74
N ALA A 109 6.57 -8.08 9.48
CA ALA A 109 5.30 -7.53 9.01
C ALA A 109 4.20 -8.61 8.97
N PHE A 110 4.52 -9.80 8.46
CA PHE A 110 3.57 -10.92 8.41
C PHE A 110 3.09 -11.31 9.81
N GLN A 111 4.01 -11.37 10.78
CA GLN A 111 3.69 -11.69 12.18
C GLN A 111 2.75 -10.69 12.86
N THR A 112 2.62 -9.48 12.32
CA THR A 112 1.63 -8.50 12.80
C THR A 112 0.20 -8.91 12.45
N VAL A 113 -0.01 -9.61 11.33
CA VAL A 113 -1.34 -9.94 10.81
C VAL A 113 -1.68 -11.43 10.84
N ALA A 114 -0.69 -12.31 10.93
CA ALA A 114 -0.87 -13.76 10.95
C ALA A 114 0.30 -14.52 11.60
N ASN A 115 0.07 -15.76 12.05
CA ASN A 115 1.15 -16.62 12.53
C ASN A 115 1.91 -17.21 11.35
N THR A 116 3.25 -17.19 11.39
CA THR A 116 4.12 -17.78 10.36
C THR A 116 3.86 -19.26 10.11
N SER A 117 3.29 -20.00 11.07
CA SER A 117 2.85 -21.39 10.87
C SER A 117 1.80 -21.56 9.76
N ASN A 118 1.09 -20.49 9.41
CA ASN A 118 0.09 -20.52 8.34
C ASN A 118 0.75 -20.60 6.96
N GLY A 119 1.99 -20.09 6.82
CA GLY A 119 2.71 -19.99 5.55
C GLY A 119 2.13 -18.93 4.61
N VAL A 120 0.85 -19.09 4.27
CA VAL A 120 0.09 -18.26 3.34
C VAL A 120 -1.29 -17.99 3.94
N VAL A 121 -1.80 -16.77 3.78
CA VAL A 121 -3.16 -16.37 4.15
C VAL A 121 -3.89 -15.92 2.89
N SER A 122 -5.01 -16.55 2.57
CA SER A 122 -5.79 -16.25 1.37
C SER A 122 -6.88 -15.21 1.58
N ASN A 123 -7.31 -14.58 0.48
CA ASN A 123 -8.40 -13.60 0.42
C ASN A 123 -8.15 -12.38 1.33
N VAL A 124 -6.92 -11.86 1.31
CA VAL A 124 -6.51 -10.69 2.08
C VAL A 124 -6.67 -9.44 1.24
N THR A 125 -7.17 -8.37 1.84
CA THR A 125 -7.30 -7.06 1.20
C THR A 125 -6.06 -6.21 1.44
N TRP A 126 -5.60 -5.51 0.41
CA TRP A 126 -4.50 -4.57 0.52
C TRP A 126 -4.66 -3.38 -0.42
N VAL A 127 -4.01 -2.26 -0.10
CA VAL A 127 -3.95 -1.04 -0.91
C VAL A 127 -2.51 -0.53 -0.99
N VAL A 128 -2.15 0.12 -2.10
CA VAL A 128 -0.94 0.96 -2.16
C VAL A 128 -1.30 2.32 -1.59
N ASP A 129 -0.63 2.68 -0.48
CA ASP A 129 -0.85 3.94 0.20
C ASP A 129 -0.40 5.09 -0.70
N PRO A 130 -1.15 6.20 -0.79
CA PRO A 130 -0.70 7.39 -1.51
C PRO A 130 0.56 7.95 -0.84
N LEU A 131 1.47 8.51 -1.63
CA LEU A 131 2.60 9.23 -1.04
C LEU A 131 2.06 10.35 -0.14
N PRO A 132 2.71 10.62 1.00
CA PRO A 132 2.35 11.76 1.83
C PRO A 132 2.34 13.02 0.96
N THR A 133 1.17 13.59 0.71
CA THR A 133 1.11 14.91 0.10
C THR A 133 1.61 15.86 1.17
N ASN A 134 2.73 16.53 0.93
CA ASN A 134 3.11 17.65 1.76
C ASN A 134 1.97 18.66 1.66
N SER A 135 1.13 18.72 2.69
CA SER A 135 0.08 19.72 2.88
C SER A 135 0.72 21.09 3.05
N SER A 136 1.23 21.65 1.96
CA SER A 136 1.54 23.07 1.82
C SER A 136 0.48 23.64 0.91
N SER A 137 -0.64 24.02 1.54
CA SER A 137 -1.60 24.96 1.02
C SER A 137 -0.90 26.18 0.41
N SER A 138 -1.28 26.54 -0.80
CA SER A 138 -1.20 27.90 -1.34
C SER A 138 -2.42 28.14 -2.21
#